data_AF-A0A428KNI4-F1
#
_entry.id   AF-A0A428KNI4-F1
#
_cell.length_a   1.000
_cell.length_b   1.000
_cell.length_c   1.000
_cell.angle_alpha   90.00
_cell.angle_beta   90.00
_cell.angle_gamma   90.00
#
_symmetry.space_group_name_H-M   'P 1'
#
loop_
_entity.id
_entity.type
_entity.pdbx_description
1 polymer ?
#
loop_
_entity_poly.entity_id
_entity_poly.type
_entity_poly.pdbx_seq_one_letter_code
_entity_poly.pdbx_strand_id
1 'polypeptide(L)'
;MLFDYQLDFRTTDFRQHPELYRVGKGEQGVLLVEPYKGEILPFWRFRTPAVARESSEKIYALFEAYLQHHDFVGADMARKFLQMGFTRARRYANHKGGKKYDGPVPDDKKGQSGSHGRAELPRSPEDPDKAESAAIFKARWDEAKQHPEYLRQRVAFEERYGK
;
A
#
# COMPACT_ATOMS: atom_id res chain seq x y z
N MET A 1 10.78 7.49 -12.06
CA MET A 1 12.21 7.23 -11.77
C MET A 1 12.31 6.11 -10.73
N LEU A 2 13.48 5.83 -10.12
CA LEU A 2 13.52 5.02 -8.90
C LEU A 2 12.88 5.80 -7.75
N PHE A 3 12.20 5.11 -6.82
CA PHE A 3 11.69 5.76 -5.61
C PHE A 3 12.87 6.20 -4.74
N ASP A 4 12.93 7.48 -4.41
CA ASP A 4 14.04 8.05 -3.66
C ASP A 4 13.86 7.76 -2.16
N TYR A 5 14.68 6.84 -1.64
CA TYR A 5 14.71 6.50 -0.22
C TYR A 5 15.65 7.40 0.60
N GLN A 6 16.35 8.35 -0.03
CA GLN A 6 17.27 9.28 0.66
C GLN A 6 16.56 10.51 1.25
N LEU A 7 15.31 10.76 0.86
CA LEU A 7 14.49 11.84 1.40
C LEU A 7 14.23 11.66 2.90
N ASP A 8 14.13 12.76 3.66
CA ASP A 8 13.81 12.70 5.08
C ASP A 8 12.30 12.52 5.33
N PHE A 9 11.83 11.28 5.16
CA PHE A 9 10.44 10.89 5.43
C PHE A 9 10.01 11.05 6.90
N ARG A 10 10.92 11.31 7.83
CA ARG A 10 10.57 11.42 9.26
C ARG A 10 10.04 12.81 9.61
N THR A 11 10.51 13.83 8.90
CA THR A 11 10.19 15.24 9.18
C THR A 11 9.37 15.89 8.07
N THR A 12 9.35 15.29 6.87
CA THR A 12 8.60 15.82 5.73
C THR A 12 7.10 15.55 5.86
N ASP A 13 6.31 16.62 5.82
CA ASP A 13 4.87 16.57 5.61
C ASP A 13 4.56 16.62 4.10
N PHE A 14 4.17 15.49 3.51
CA PHE A 14 3.89 15.38 2.07
C PHE A 14 2.55 15.98 1.65
N ARG A 15 1.69 16.35 2.61
CA ARG A 15 0.50 17.15 2.32
C ARG A 15 0.88 18.60 2.06
N GLN A 16 1.84 19.12 2.83
CA GLN A 16 2.38 20.48 2.65
C GLN A 16 3.39 20.55 1.51
N HIS A 17 4.13 19.47 1.27
CA HIS A 17 5.17 19.36 0.24
C HIS A 17 4.89 18.25 -0.78
N PRO A 18 3.77 18.29 -1.51
CA PRO A 18 3.42 17.27 -2.48
C PRO A 18 4.45 17.15 -3.61
N GLU A 19 5.18 18.22 -3.95
CA GLU A 19 6.25 18.22 -4.97
C GLU A 19 7.41 17.28 -4.66
N LEU A 20 7.58 16.88 -3.40
CA LEU A 20 8.60 15.91 -2.96
C LEU A 20 8.12 14.46 -3.15
N TYR A 21 6.83 14.24 -3.36
CA TYR A 21 6.28 12.91 -3.60
C TYR A 21 6.54 12.43 -5.03
N ARG A 22 6.87 11.15 -5.20
CA ARG A 22 7.00 10.48 -6.50
C ARG A 22 6.16 9.22 -6.52
N VAL A 23 5.47 8.96 -7.63
CA VAL A 23 4.54 7.83 -7.75
C VAL A 23 5.34 6.53 -7.88
N GLY A 24 5.66 5.92 -6.75
CA GLY A 24 6.44 4.69 -6.69
C GLY A 24 5.70 3.48 -7.30
N LYS A 25 6.46 2.45 -7.71
CA LYS A 25 5.89 1.20 -8.23
C LYS A 25 5.26 0.39 -7.09
N GLY A 26 4.06 -0.13 -7.33
CA GLY A 26 3.33 -0.95 -6.35
C GLY A 26 3.20 -0.23 -5.00
N GLU A 27 3.73 -0.84 -3.94
CA GLU A 27 3.65 -0.39 -2.54
C GLU A 27 4.83 0.47 -2.07
N GLN A 28 5.75 0.87 -2.96
CA GLN A 28 6.87 1.73 -2.59
C GLN A 28 6.38 3.03 -1.92
N GLY A 29 7.00 3.37 -0.79
CA GLY A 29 6.68 4.56 0.01
C GLY A 29 5.50 4.44 0.97
N VAL A 30 4.68 3.39 0.88
CA VAL A 30 3.37 3.33 1.57
C VAL A 30 3.46 3.41 3.11
N LEU A 31 4.58 2.97 3.69
CA LEU A 31 4.85 3.04 5.12
C LEU A 31 5.82 4.17 5.51
N LEU A 32 6.05 5.14 4.63
CA LEU A 32 7.01 6.23 4.83
C LEU A 32 6.37 7.62 4.69
N VAL A 33 5.40 7.77 3.79
CA VAL A 33 4.81 9.07 3.46
C VAL A 33 3.82 9.53 4.54
N GLU A 34 4.23 10.51 5.33
CA GLU A 34 3.38 11.18 6.34
C GLU A 34 2.71 12.43 5.78
N PRO A 35 1.54 12.83 6.29
CA PRO A 35 0.79 12.25 7.42
C PRO A 35 -0.09 11.05 7.06
N TYR A 36 -0.16 10.70 5.77
CA TYR A 36 -1.10 9.71 5.25
C TYR A 36 -0.89 8.31 5.82
N LYS A 37 0.36 7.89 6.05
CA LYS A 37 0.65 6.64 6.77
C LYS A 37 -0.03 6.64 8.14
N GLY A 38 0.16 7.69 8.94
CA GLY A 38 -0.46 7.83 10.26
C GLY A 38 -2.00 7.82 10.22
N GLU A 39 -2.59 8.40 9.19
CA GLU A 39 -4.05 8.46 9.02
C GLU A 39 -4.66 7.12 8.56
N ILE A 40 -3.98 6.37 7.69
CA ILE A 40 -4.52 5.18 7.05
C ILE A 40 -4.17 3.88 7.80
N LEU A 41 -2.93 3.77 8.30
CA LEU A 41 -2.40 2.55 8.94
C LEU A 41 -3.26 2.02 10.11
N PRO A 42 -3.87 2.85 10.99
CA PRO A 42 -4.69 2.35 12.09
C PRO A 42 -5.89 1.48 11.66
N PHE A 43 -6.39 1.73 10.45
CA PHE A 43 -7.53 1.02 9.86
C PHE A 43 -7.12 -0.22 9.08
N TRP A 44 -5.83 -0.42 8.81
CA TRP A 44 -5.34 -1.47 7.93
C TRP A 44 -5.22 -2.82 8.66
N ARG A 45 -6.19 -3.73 8.44
CA ARG A 45 -6.33 -5.00 9.17
C ARG A 45 -6.94 -6.08 8.26
N PHE A 46 -6.53 -7.33 8.42
CA PHE A 46 -6.99 -8.46 7.58
C PHE A 46 -6.97 -9.80 8.34
N ARG A 47 -7.29 -9.78 9.65
CA ARG A 47 -7.23 -11.02 10.46
C ARG A 47 -8.26 -12.05 10.01
N THR A 48 -9.47 -11.61 9.69
CA THR A 48 -10.58 -12.42 9.18
C THR A 48 -11.22 -11.70 8.00
N PRO A 49 -12.05 -12.37 7.18
CA PRO A 49 -12.76 -11.73 6.07
C PRO A 49 -13.62 -10.54 6.51
N ALA A 50 -14.31 -10.63 7.65
CA ALA A 50 -15.11 -9.54 8.20
C ALA A 50 -14.26 -8.30 8.52
N VAL A 51 -13.10 -8.49 9.18
CA VAL A 51 -12.16 -7.40 9.49
C VAL A 51 -11.54 -6.82 8.21
N ALA A 52 -11.24 -7.67 7.23
CA ALA A 52 -10.72 -7.21 5.94
C ALA A 52 -11.74 -6.34 5.19
N ARG A 53 -13.03 -6.68 5.26
CA ARG A 53 -14.12 -5.90 4.67
C ARG A 53 -14.18 -4.50 5.27
N GLU A 54 -14.34 -4.41 6.59
CA GLU A 54 -14.36 -3.13 7.31
C GLU A 54 -13.11 -2.30 7.01
N SER A 55 -11.93 -2.93 7.05
CA SER A 55 -10.66 -2.27 6.76
C SER A 55 -10.60 -1.71 5.34
N SER A 56 -10.95 -2.52 4.34
CA SER A 56 -10.90 -2.13 2.93
C SER A 56 -11.90 -1.02 2.62
N GLU A 57 -13.10 -1.07 3.19
CA GLU A 57 -14.14 -0.06 3.03
C GLU A 57 -13.72 1.26 3.68
N LYS A 58 -13.14 1.21 4.89
CA LYS A 58 -12.66 2.42 5.57
C LYS A 58 -11.53 3.10 4.80
N ILE A 59 -10.59 2.32 4.27
CA ILE A 59 -9.49 2.86 3.47
C ILE A 59 -10.00 3.40 2.12
N TYR A 60 -10.98 2.73 1.50
CA TYR A 60 -11.61 3.23 0.29
C TYR A 60 -12.35 4.55 0.52
N ALA A 61 -13.05 4.70 1.65
CA ALA A 61 -13.68 5.97 2.02
C ALA A 61 -12.65 7.10 2.23
N LEU A 62 -11.48 6.80 2.82
CA LEU A 62 -10.37 7.77 2.90
C LEU A 62 -9.85 8.14 1.51
N PHE A 63 -9.67 7.16 0.63
CA PHE A 63 -9.29 7.38 -0.76
C PHE A 63 -10.24 8.35 -1.47
N GLU A 64 -11.56 8.13 -1.37
CA GLU A 64 -12.56 9.02 -1.96
C GLU A 64 -12.51 10.42 -1.34
N ALA A 65 -12.36 10.53 -0.02
CA ALA A 65 -12.23 11.82 0.66
C ALA A 65 -11.00 12.60 0.17
N TYR A 66 -9.83 11.96 0.06
CA TYR A 66 -8.65 12.63 -0.48
C TYR A 66 -8.86 13.10 -1.91
N LEU A 67 -9.51 12.30 -2.78
CA LEU A 67 -9.85 12.73 -4.13
C LEU A 67 -10.77 13.95 -4.14
N GLN A 68 -11.79 13.98 -3.28
CA GLN A 68 -12.71 15.12 -3.15
C GLN A 68 -11.98 16.40 -2.73
N HIS A 69 -10.93 16.27 -1.91
CA HIS A 69 -10.09 17.39 -1.50
C HIS A 69 -8.97 17.74 -2.50
N HIS A 70 -8.91 17.08 -3.67
CA HIS A 70 -7.81 17.19 -4.63
C HIS A 70 -6.43 16.88 -4.02
N ASP A 71 -6.41 16.04 -2.98
CA ASP A 71 -5.21 15.56 -2.32
C ASP A 71 -4.76 14.24 -2.97
N PHE A 72 -4.04 14.36 -4.09
CA PHE A 72 -3.59 13.19 -4.84
C PHE A 72 -2.64 12.28 -4.05
N VAL A 73 -1.76 12.84 -3.22
CA VAL A 73 -0.78 12.05 -2.46
C VAL A 73 -1.51 11.16 -1.46
N GLY A 74 -2.50 11.69 -0.75
CA GLY A 74 -3.35 10.91 0.13
C GLY A 74 -4.13 9.82 -0.60
N ALA A 75 -4.70 10.16 -1.76
CA ALA A 75 -5.42 9.19 -2.58
C ALA A 75 -4.50 8.04 -3.06
N ASP A 76 -3.30 8.31 -3.57
CA ASP A 76 -2.38 7.24 -3.98
C ASP A 76 -1.88 6.43 -2.77
N MET A 77 -1.66 7.05 -1.61
CA MET A 77 -1.35 6.31 -0.38
C MET A 77 -2.47 5.35 0.00
N ALA A 78 -3.73 5.80 0.06
CA ALA A 78 -4.87 4.94 0.37
C ALA A 78 -5.00 3.78 -0.64
N ARG A 79 -4.84 4.06 -1.94
CA ARG A 79 -4.81 3.03 -2.98
C ARG A 79 -3.66 2.03 -2.80
N LYS A 80 -2.47 2.48 -2.37
CA LYS A 80 -1.33 1.60 -2.04
C LYS A 80 -1.59 0.75 -0.80
N PHE A 81 -2.28 1.28 0.21
CA PHE A 81 -2.69 0.50 1.39
C PHE A 81 -3.68 -0.60 1.01
N LEU A 82 -4.62 -0.35 0.09
CA LEU A 82 -5.50 -1.39 -0.46
C LEU A 82 -4.70 -2.49 -1.18
N GLN A 83 -3.74 -2.09 -2.01
CA GLN A 83 -2.81 -3.02 -2.66
C GLN A 83 -2.03 -3.87 -1.64
N MET A 84 -1.46 -3.22 -0.63
CA MET A 84 -0.72 -3.90 0.44
C MET A 84 -1.61 -4.86 1.22
N GLY A 85 -2.90 -4.52 1.42
CA GLY A 85 -3.91 -5.40 2.00
C GLY A 85 -4.05 -6.69 1.20
N PHE A 86 -4.20 -6.58 -0.11
CA PHE A 86 -4.27 -7.72 -1.02
C PHE A 86 -3.00 -8.57 -0.98
N THR A 87 -1.83 -7.97 -1.19
CA THR A 87 -0.57 -8.73 -1.30
C THR A 87 -0.18 -9.37 0.03
N ARG A 88 -0.42 -8.69 1.16
CA ARG A 88 -0.11 -9.22 2.48
C ARG A 88 -1.09 -10.31 2.89
N ALA A 89 -2.39 -10.15 2.67
CA ALA A 89 -3.35 -11.23 2.92
C ALA A 89 -3.05 -12.46 2.04
N ARG A 90 -2.75 -12.28 0.74
CA ARG A 90 -2.42 -13.38 -0.17
C ARG A 90 -1.13 -14.10 0.22
N ARG A 91 -0.14 -13.38 0.76
CA ARG A 91 1.06 -14.01 1.34
C ARG A 91 0.72 -14.88 2.55
N TYR A 92 -0.17 -14.43 3.44
CA TYR A 92 -0.58 -15.24 4.59
C TYR A 92 -1.43 -16.44 4.18
N ALA A 93 -2.20 -16.32 3.09
CA ALA A 93 -2.89 -17.46 2.50
C ALA A 93 -1.90 -18.53 2.03
N ASN A 94 -0.85 -18.12 1.32
CA ASN A 94 0.15 -19.05 0.74
C ASN A 94 1.23 -19.54 1.72
N HIS A 95 1.49 -18.81 2.81
CA HIS A 95 2.56 -19.15 3.76
C HIS A 95 2.07 -18.93 5.18
N LYS A 96 1.96 -20.01 5.96
CA LYS A 96 1.54 -19.95 7.36
C LYS A 96 2.40 -18.96 8.14
N GLY A 97 1.75 -18.03 8.85
CA GLY A 97 2.43 -16.95 9.59
C GLY A 97 3.07 -15.85 8.72
N GLY A 98 2.89 -15.89 7.40
CA GLY A 98 3.42 -14.90 6.47
C GLY A 98 4.93 -14.98 6.21
N LYS A 99 5.61 -16.03 6.69
CA LYS A 99 7.04 -16.25 6.43
C LYS A 99 7.24 -16.78 5.01
N LYS A 100 7.40 -15.86 4.06
CA LYS A 100 7.61 -16.16 2.64
C LYS A 100 9.04 -16.51 2.29
N TYR A 101 10.01 -15.84 2.91
CA TYR A 101 11.43 -16.00 2.59
C TYR A 101 12.17 -16.64 3.76
N ASP A 102 13.23 -17.38 3.44
CA ASP A 102 14.11 -17.93 4.45
C ASP A 102 15.08 -16.88 5.01
N GLY A 103 15.31 -16.93 6.32
CA GLY A 103 16.14 -15.96 7.03
C GLY A 103 15.53 -14.55 7.25
N PRO A 104 16.17 -13.74 8.12
CA PRO A 104 15.73 -12.38 8.43
C PRO A 104 15.95 -11.44 7.24
N VAL A 105 15.19 -10.33 7.20
CA VAL A 105 15.46 -9.24 6.25
C VAL A 105 16.83 -8.63 6.60
N PRO A 106 17.74 -8.40 5.64
CA PRO A 106 18.98 -7.68 5.89
C PRO A 106 18.74 -6.32 6.56
N ASP A 107 19.60 -5.91 7.47
CA ASP A 107 19.40 -4.70 8.29
C ASP A 107 19.28 -3.43 7.45
N ASP A 108 20.06 -3.32 6.39
CA ASP A 108 20.05 -2.19 5.44
C ASP A 108 18.80 -2.17 4.53
N LYS A 109 17.98 -3.23 4.55
CA LYS A 109 16.75 -3.37 3.78
C LYS A 109 15.50 -3.42 4.65
N LYS A 110 15.62 -3.22 5.97
CA LYS A 110 14.46 -3.13 6.87
C LYS A 110 13.51 -2.02 6.40
N GLY A 111 12.21 -2.32 6.37
CA GLY A 111 11.18 -1.40 5.86
C GLY A 111 10.99 -1.39 4.34
N GLN A 112 11.85 -2.09 3.57
CA GLN A 112 11.71 -2.20 2.11
C GLN A 112 11.09 -3.54 1.71
N SER A 113 10.11 -3.51 0.81
CA SER A 113 9.50 -4.71 0.25
C SER A 113 10.45 -5.44 -0.72
N GLY A 114 10.56 -6.77 -0.61
CA GLY A 114 11.36 -7.58 -1.52
C GLY A 114 11.93 -8.87 -0.90
N SER A 115 12.50 -9.73 -1.76
CA SER A 115 13.23 -10.93 -1.32
C SER A 115 14.59 -10.58 -0.73
N HIS A 116 15.27 -9.56 -1.25
CA HIS A 116 16.60 -9.11 -0.81
C HIS A 116 17.62 -10.26 -0.81
N GLY A 117 17.61 -11.07 -1.87
CA GLY A 117 18.52 -12.21 -2.04
C GLY A 117 18.10 -13.49 -1.29
N ARG A 118 17.01 -13.46 -0.52
CA ARG A 118 16.53 -14.62 0.23
C ARG A 118 15.71 -15.57 -0.64
N ALA A 119 15.90 -16.87 -0.42
CA ALA A 119 15.14 -17.92 -1.07
C ALA A 119 13.67 -17.90 -0.63
N GLU A 120 12.75 -18.12 -1.58
CA GLU A 120 11.32 -18.29 -1.29
C GLU A 120 11.06 -19.68 -0.72
N LEU A 121 10.33 -19.75 0.39
CA LEU A 121 9.93 -21.00 1.02
C LEU A 121 8.79 -21.65 0.23
N PRO A 122 8.64 -22.99 0.29
CA PRO A 122 7.46 -23.65 -0.26
C PRO A 122 6.16 -23.07 0.28
N ARG A 123 5.11 -23.11 -0.55
CA ARG A 123 3.77 -22.73 -0.11
C ARG A 123 3.21 -23.75 0.88
N SER A 124 2.50 -23.24 1.87
CA SER A 124 1.63 -24.04 2.74
C SER A 124 0.30 -24.34 2.00
N PRO A 125 -0.52 -25.29 2.48
CA PRO A 125 -1.93 -25.34 2.10
C PRO A 125 -2.58 -23.97 2.28
N GLU A 126 -3.41 -23.55 1.32
CA GLU A 126 -3.98 -22.20 1.33
C GLU A 126 -4.92 -22.02 2.53
N ASP A 127 -4.72 -20.95 3.28
CA ASP A 127 -5.66 -20.52 4.32
C ASP A 127 -6.86 -19.81 3.65
N PRO A 128 -8.08 -20.39 3.73
CA PRO A 128 -9.25 -19.87 3.00
C PRO A 128 -9.69 -18.49 3.50
N ASP A 129 -9.60 -18.21 4.80
CA ASP A 129 -9.97 -16.91 5.39
C ASP A 129 -9.02 -15.81 4.89
N LYS A 130 -7.73 -16.14 4.72
CA LYS A 130 -6.74 -15.22 4.16
C LYS A 130 -6.90 -15.04 2.66
N ALA A 131 -7.27 -16.10 1.93
CA ALA A 131 -7.57 -16.02 0.52
C ALA A 131 -8.79 -15.11 0.27
N GLU A 132 -9.84 -15.23 1.07
CA GLU A 132 -11.02 -14.36 1.01
C GLU A 132 -10.68 -12.92 1.42
N SER A 133 -9.93 -12.73 2.52
CA SER A 133 -9.45 -11.40 2.92
C SER A 133 -8.65 -10.73 1.80
N ALA A 134 -7.82 -11.48 1.08
CA ALA A 134 -7.10 -10.97 -0.08
C ALA A 134 -8.04 -10.58 -1.22
N ALA A 135 -9.06 -11.37 -1.51
CA ALA A 135 -10.05 -11.07 -2.54
C ALA A 135 -10.83 -9.77 -2.25
N ILE A 136 -11.20 -9.55 -0.99
CA ILE A 136 -11.88 -8.33 -0.53
C ILE A 136 -11.02 -7.08 -0.80
N PHE A 137 -9.76 -7.09 -0.36
CA PHE A 137 -8.84 -5.98 -0.67
C PHE A 137 -8.58 -5.82 -2.17
N LYS A 138 -8.52 -6.94 -2.91
CA LYS A 138 -8.29 -6.89 -4.36
C LYS A 138 -9.40 -6.15 -5.08
N ALA A 139 -10.66 -6.41 -4.72
CA ALA A 139 -11.80 -5.73 -5.31
C ALA A 139 -11.71 -4.21 -5.12
N ARG A 140 -11.49 -3.73 -3.88
CA ARG A 140 -11.33 -2.30 -3.59
C ARG A 140 -10.07 -1.69 -4.21
N TRP A 141 -8.98 -2.43 -4.29
CA TRP A 141 -7.77 -1.96 -4.96
C TRP A 141 -7.99 -1.80 -6.47
N ASP A 142 -8.62 -2.78 -7.13
CA ASP A 142 -8.93 -2.70 -8.56
C ASP A 142 -9.86 -1.52 -8.86
N GLU A 143 -10.89 -1.32 -8.02
CA GLU A 143 -11.79 -0.18 -8.08
C GLU A 143 -11.04 1.16 -7.94
N ALA A 144 -10.23 1.33 -6.88
CA ALA A 144 -9.47 2.56 -6.65
C ALA A 144 -8.45 2.84 -7.78
N LYS A 145 -7.82 1.78 -8.31
CA LYS A 145 -6.86 1.89 -9.42
C LYS A 145 -7.52 2.33 -10.73
N GLN A 146 -8.78 1.98 -10.94
CA GLN A 146 -9.55 2.31 -12.14
C GLN A 146 -10.44 3.55 -11.95
N HIS A 147 -10.51 4.11 -10.74
CA HIS A 147 -11.36 5.25 -10.44
C HIS A 147 -11.03 6.45 -11.35
N PRO A 148 -12.00 6.98 -12.13
CA PRO A 148 -11.74 8.00 -13.14
C PRO A 148 -11.06 9.26 -12.58
N GLU A 149 -11.50 9.72 -11.41
CA GLU A 149 -10.92 10.92 -10.79
C GLU A 149 -9.49 10.69 -10.29
N TYR A 150 -9.17 9.48 -9.83
CA TYR A 150 -7.80 9.14 -9.44
C TYR A 150 -6.88 9.13 -10.66
N LEU A 151 -7.34 8.54 -11.77
CA LEU A 151 -6.58 8.54 -13.03
C LEU A 151 -6.33 9.97 -13.53
N ARG A 152 -7.36 10.84 -13.47
CA ARG A 152 -7.25 12.26 -13.83
C ARG A 152 -6.25 13.00 -12.96
N GLN A 153 -6.37 12.90 -11.63
CA GLN A 153 -5.49 13.57 -10.69
C GLN A 153 -4.04 13.05 -10.79
N ARG A 154 -3.84 11.74 -11.03
CA ARG A 154 -2.51 11.19 -11.25
C ARG A 154 -1.83 11.81 -12.47
N VAL A 155 -2.53 11.92 -13.59
CA VAL A 155 -1.98 12.52 -14.81
C VAL A 155 -1.57 13.97 -14.52
N ALA A 156 -2.48 14.77 -13.94
CA ALA A 156 -2.19 16.16 -13.59
C ALA A 156 -1.00 16.29 -12.60
N PHE A 157 -0.88 15.37 -11.65
CA PHE A 157 0.22 15.35 -10.69
C PHE A 157 1.55 15.00 -11.36
N GLU A 158 1.57 13.96 -12.20
CA GLU A 158 2.77 13.55 -12.96
C GLU A 158 3.21 14.64 -13.95
N GLU A 159 2.27 15.36 -14.57
CA GLU A 159 2.58 16.51 -15.43
C GLU A 159 3.18 17.68 -14.65
N ARG A 160 2.69 17.91 -13.43
CA ARG A 160 3.15 19.03 -12.58
C ARG A 160 4.50 18.77 -11.89
N TYR A 161 4.72 17.54 -11.42
CA TYR A 161 5.86 17.21 -10.53
C TYR A 161 6.76 16.10 -11.07
N GLY A 162 6.39 15.44 -12.16
CA GLY A 162 7.13 14.32 -12.75
C GLY A 162 6.73 12.95 -12.19
N LYS A 163 7.30 11.90 -12.81
CA LYS A 163 7.06 10.47 -12.47
C LYS A 163 7.97 9.92 -11.37
#